data_AF-A0A0Q5B501-F1
#
_entry.id   AF-A0A0Q5B501-F1
#
_cell.length_a   1.000
_cell.length_b   1.000
_cell.length_c   1.000
_cell.angle_alpha   90.00
_cell.angle_beta   90.00
_cell.angle_gamma   90.00
#
_symmetry.space_group_name_H-M   'P 1'
#
loop_
_entity.id
_entity.type
_entity.pdbx_description
1 polymer ?
#
loop_
_entity_poly.entity_id
_entity_poly.type
_entity_poly.pdbx_seq_one_letter_code
_entity_poly.pdbx_strand_id
1 'polypeptide(L)'
;MTRQQGGTRFRAAVALTVAGVLLTVGIGTALIVGASASVRQYEALAAVPGVVRSDEPLPREPREPAEQPTPTAAPDGARYDQWGVRLYGDADAAAVIEFPAALVGDELEHMRSWVDMQFLVAECMTESGHDYTFQLPWERSPESHGSGLPEAGGAAWIALYGDDADGPYDWTRAGCHGAVVHAMGNDGAH
;
A
#
# COMPACT_ATOMS: atom_id res chain seq x y z
N MET A 1 -5.20 -48.67 42.86
CA MET A 1 -5.20 -47.41 43.64
C MET A 1 -5.82 -46.33 42.78
N THR A 2 -6.99 -45.86 43.20
CA THR A 2 -7.79 -44.78 42.60
C THR A 2 -7.33 -43.43 43.15
N ARG A 3 -7.11 -42.43 42.28
CA ARG A 3 -7.63 -41.07 42.51
C ARG A 3 -7.56 -40.19 41.26
N GLN A 4 -8.76 -39.79 40.86
CA GLN A 4 -9.12 -38.69 39.98
C GLN A 4 -9.13 -37.38 40.79
N GLN A 5 -8.67 -36.26 40.20
CA GLN A 5 -9.03 -34.86 40.51
C GLN A 5 -8.27 -34.01 39.46
N GLY A 6 -8.90 -33.25 38.56
CA GLY A 6 -9.97 -32.25 38.73
C GLY A 6 -9.34 -30.87 38.63
N GLY A 7 -9.44 -30.17 37.48
CA GLY A 7 -10.18 -28.90 37.34
C GLY A 7 -9.48 -27.74 38.09
N THR A 8 -9.08 -26.63 37.45
CA THR A 8 -10.01 -25.60 36.98
C THR A 8 -9.30 -24.58 36.06
N ARG A 9 -10.08 -24.08 35.11
CA ARG A 9 -9.76 -22.96 34.21
C ARG A 9 -9.79 -21.66 35.02
N PHE A 10 -8.72 -20.86 34.96
CA PHE A 10 -8.77 -19.46 35.39
C PHE A 10 -8.83 -18.57 34.16
N ARG A 11 -10.04 -18.09 33.86
CA ARG A 11 -10.28 -16.92 33.01
C ARG A 11 -10.19 -15.70 33.93
N ALA A 12 -9.21 -14.83 33.71
CA ALA A 12 -9.17 -13.50 34.32
C ALA A 12 -9.42 -12.47 33.22
N ALA A 13 -10.64 -11.94 33.17
CA ALA A 13 -10.97 -10.74 32.42
C ALA A 13 -10.63 -9.54 33.31
N VAL A 14 -9.76 -8.66 32.84
CA VAL A 14 -9.50 -7.37 33.47
C VAL A 14 -10.17 -6.30 32.62
N ALA A 15 -11.32 -5.83 33.08
CA ALA A 15 -11.98 -4.65 32.57
C ALA A 15 -11.31 -3.42 33.20
N LEU A 16 -10.70 -2.57 32.37
CA LEU A 16 -10.18 -1.26 32.78
C LEU A 16 -11.05 -0.18 32.14
N THR A 17 -12.04 0.28 32.90
CA THR A 17 -12.76 1.53 32.66
C THR A 17 -11.91 2.69 33.19
N VAL A 18 -11.48 3.61 32.33
CA VAL A 18 -10.93 4.90 32.78
C VAL A 18 -11.84 6.02 32.28
N ALA A 19 -12.32 6.78 33.26
CA ALA A 19 -13.28 7.86 33.17
C ALA A 19 -12.72 9.09 32.46
N GLY A 20 -13.60 9.80 31.77
CA GLY A 20 -13.33 11.08 31.13
C GLY A 20 -13.13 12.22 32.11
N VAL A 21 -12.36 13.22 31.67
CA VAL A 21 -12.26 14.54 32.30
C VAL A 21 -12.66 15.57 31.25
N LEU A 22 -13.83 16.17 31.46
CA LEU A 22 -14.29 17.40 30.80
C LEU A 22 -13.72 18.59 31.57
N LEU A 23 -13.01 19.49 30.87
CA LEU A 23 -12.77 20.85 31.34
C LEU A 23 -12.98 21.84 30.18
N THR A 24 -13.86 22.79 30.46
CA THR A 24 -14.47 23.77 29.57
C THR A 24 -13.73 25.11 29.54
N VAL A 25 -13.75 25.74 28.35
CA VAL A 25 -13.87 27.19 28.06
C VAL A 25 -12.64 28.10 28.29
N GLY A 26 -12.17 28.69 27.18
CA GLY A 26 -11.40 29.93 27.13
C GLY A 26 -11.51 30.58 25.75
N ILE A 27 -11.95 31.83 25.71
CA ILE A 27 -12.51 32.57 24.57
C ILE A 27 -11.43 33.31 23.75
N GLY A 28 -11.58 33.28 22.41
CA GLY A 28 -11.49 34.48 21.57
C GLY A 28 -10.13 34.86 20.94
N THR A 29 -10.04 34.80 19.61
CA THR A 29 -10.12 35.99 18.74
C THR A 29 -10.14 35.58 17.27
N ALA A 30 -11.07 36.16 16.52
CA ALA A 30 -11.20 36.02 15.09
C ALA A 30 -10.12 36.86 14.37
N LEU A 31 -9.42 36.26 13.41
CA LEU A 31 -8.83 36.98 12.29
C LEU A 31 -9.37 36.39 10.99
N ILE A 32 -10.20 37.19 10.35
CA ILE A 32 -10.69 37.03 8.99
C ILE A 32 -9.51 37.29 8.05
N VAL A 33 -9.06 36.28 7.34
CA VAL A 33 -8.32 36.40 6.07
C VAL A 33 -9.17 35.58 5.10
N GLY A 34 -9.83 36.14 4.11
CA GLY A 34 -9.37 37.12 3.15
C GLY A 34 -9.68 36.49 1.79
N ALA A 35 -10.59 37.09 1.05
CA ALA A 35 -11.23 36.56 -0.13
C ALA A 35 -10.26 36.14 -1.26
N SER A 36 -10.71 35.11 -1.97
CA SER A 36 -10.39 34.68 -3.34
C SER A 36 -9.84 35.75 -4.29
N ALA A 37 -8.71 35.43 -4.92
CA ALA A 37 -8.27 35.74 -6.30
C ALA A 37 -6.74 35.49 -6.35
N SER A 38 -6.13 34.82 -7.30
CA SER A 38 -6.50 34.61 -8.69
C SER A 38 -5.59 33.52 -9.28
N VAL A 39 -6.16 32.64 -10.10
CA VAL A 39 -5.42 31.87 -11.11
C VAL A 39 -4.84 32.90 -12.08
N ARG A 40 -3.56 33.24 -11.94
CA ARG A 40 -2.78 33.93 -12.97
C ARG A 40 -1.34 33.47 -12.90
N GLN A 41 -0.94 32.61 -13.83
CA GLN A 41 0.16 32.86 -14.77
C GLN A 41 0.54 31.58 -15.51
N TYR A 42 -0.22 31.28 -16.57
CA TYR A 42 0.34 30.66 -17.78
C TYR A 42 -0.34 31.29 -19.00
N GLU A 43 -0.29 32.63 -19.10
CA GLU A 43 -0.49 33.33 -20.36
C GLU A 43 0.79 34.10 -20.66
N ALA A 44 1.70 33.43 -21.37
CA ALA A 44 2.78 34.09 -22.08
C ALA A 44 3.16 33.26 -23.31
N LEU A 45 2.19 32.88 -24.15
CA LEU A 45 2.41 32.49 -25.55
C LEU A 45 1.14 32.77 -26.39
N ALA A 46 0.92 34.02 -26.74
CA ALA A 46 0.23 34.39 -27.99
C ALA A 46 1.31 35.04 -28.88
N ALA A 47 1.52 34.71 -30.15
CA ALA A 47 0.56 34.21 -31.12
C ALA A 47 1.25 33.38 -32.21
N VAL A 48 0.67 32.22 -32.52
CA VAL A 48 0.73 31.63 -33.87
C VAL A 48 -0.71 31.61 -34.38
N PRO A 49 -1.07 32.40 -35.40
CA PRO A 49 -2.39 32.34 -35.97
C PRO A 49 -2.51 31.08 -36.83
N GLY A 50 -3.44 30.19 -36.47
CA GLY A 50 -3.90 29.12 -37.36
C GLY A 50 -3.61 27.69 -36.87
N VAL A 51 -4.22 27.28 -35.75
CA VAL A 51 -4.54 25.87 -35.53
C VAL A 51 -6.00 25.80 -35.12
N VAL A 52 -6.83 25.28 -36.01
CA VAL A 52 -8.19 24.85 -35.67
C VAL A 52 -8.03 23.70 -34.68
N ARG A 53 -8.39 23.92 -33.42
CA ARG A 53 -8.49 22.86 -32.42
C ARG A 53 -9.69 22.01 -32.82
N SER A 54 -9.44 20.81 -33.33
CA SER A 54 -10.49 19.82 -33.53
C SER A 54 -10.92 19.36 -32.13
N ASP A 55 -12.08 19.83 -31.66
CA ASP A 55 -12.68 19.46 -30.36
C ASP A 55 -13.34 18.06 -30.39
N GLU A 56 -12.98 17.22 -31.35
CA GLU A 56 -13.45 15.84 -31.40
C GLU A 56 -12.48 14.97 -30.59
N PRO A 57 -12.92 14.33 -29.49
CA PRO A 57 -12.11 13.33 -28.82
C PRO A 57 -11.85 12.23 -29.84
N LEU A 58 -10.58 11.99 -30.19
CA LEU A 58 -10.21 10.80 -30.94
C LEU A 58 -10.83 9.60 -30.22
N PRO A 59 -11.52 8.70 -30.93
CA PRO A 59 -11.96 7.44 -30.35
C PRO A 59 -10.75 6.81 -29.67
N ARG A 60 -10.78 6.67 -28.33
CA ARG A 60 -9.84 5.78 -27.66
C ARG A 60 -10.21 4.41 -28.17
N GLU A 61 -9.39 3.84 -29.05
CA GLU A 61 -9.47 2.42 -29.28
C GLU A 61 -9.41 1.74 -27.91
N PRO A 62 -10.32 0.77 -27.63
CA PRO A 62 -10.17 -0.08 -26.47
C PRO A 62 -8.74 -0.64 -26.53
N ARG A 63 -7.85 -0.18 -25.64
CA ARG A 63 -6.61 -0.91 -25.43
C ARG A 63 -7.05 -2.26 -24.91
N GLU A 64 -6.74 -3.32 -25.65
CA GLU A 64 -6.71 -4.64 -25.03
C GLU A 64 -5.92 -4.50 -23.73
N PRO A 65 -6.44 -5.03 -22.60
CA PRO A 65 -5.66 -5.12 -21.38
C PRO A 65 -4.31 -5.73 -21.79
N ALA A 66 -3.22 -5.00 -21.55
CA ALA A 66 -1.91 -5.55 -21.80
C ALA A 66 -1.82 -6.79 -20.91
N GLU A 67 -1.80 -7.99 -21.52
CA GLU A 67 -1.57 -9.23 -20.78
C GLU A 67 -0.25 -9.05 -20.04
N GLN A 68 -0.33 -8.89 -18.71
CA GLN A 68 0.85 -8.97 -17.89
C GLN A 68 1.41 -10.37 -18.10
N PRO A 69 2.69 -10.49 -18.50
CA PRO A 69 3.29 -11.80 -18.73
C PRO A 69 3.12 -12.64 -17.46
N THR A 70 2.55 -13.83 -17.64
CA THR A 70 2.30 -14.73 -16.52
C THR A 70 3.64 -15.12 -15.89
N PRO A 71 3.78 -14.99 -14.56
CA PRO A 71 4.95 -15.47 -13.85
C PRO A 71 5.31 -16.91 -14.22
N THR A 72 6.59 -17.17 -14.45
CA THR A 72 7.07 -18.53 -14.64
C THR A 72 7.31 -19.17 -13.28
N ALA A 73 6.64 -20.29 -13.01
CA ALA A 73 6.88 -21.10 -11.81
C ALA A 73 8.09 -22.01 -12.02
N ALA A 74 9.04 -21.99 -11.08
CA ALA A 74 10.19 -22.87 -11.04
C ALA A 74 9.89 -24.16 -10.24
N PRO A 75 10.72 -25.23 -10.39
CA PRO A 75 10.50 -26.51 -9.71
C PRO A 75 10.51 -26.44 -8.17
N ASP A 76 11.13 -25.40 -7.62
CA ASP A 76 11.17 -25.10 -6.19
C ASP A 76 9.94 -24.31 -5.70
N GLY A 77 9.01 -23.99 -6.60
CA GLY A 77 7.81 -23.20 -6.31
C GLY A 77 8.04 -21.69 -6.38
N ALA A 78 9.27 -21.23 -6.59
CA ALA A 78 9.55 -19.81 -6.78
C ALA A 78 8.93 -19.30 -8.08
N ARG A 79 8.50 -18.03 -8.07
CA ARG A 79 7.95 -17.34 -9.24
C ARG A 79 8.97 -16.36 -9.79
N TYR A 80 9.02 -16.22 -11.11
CA TYR A 80 9.90 -15.30 -11.80
C TYR A 80 9.14 -14.48 -12.84
N ASP A 81 9.52 -13.22 -13.00
CA ASP A 81 9.01 -12.37 -14.08
C ASP A 81 9.68 -12.69 -15.44
N GLN A 82 9.31 -11.95 -16.50
CA GLN A 82 9.88 -12.16 -17.83
C GLN A 82 11.38 -11.86 -17.95
N TRP A 83 11.98 -11.19 -16.96
CA TRP A 83 13.41 -10.87 -16.91
C TRP A 83 14.18 -11.85 -16.03
N GLY A 84 13.52 -12.87 -15.47
CA GLY A 84 14.12 -13.83 -14.57
C GLY A 84 14.36 -13.28 -13.16
N VAL A 85 13.70 -12.18 -12.78
CA VAL A 85 13.75 -11.64 -11.42
C VAL A 85 12.74 -12.39 -10.56
N ARG A 86 13.14 -12.71 -9.32
CA ARG A 86 12.27 -13.42 -8.38
C ARG A 86 11.09 -12.55 -7.92
N LEU A 87 9.92 -13.18 -7.90
CA LEU A 87 8.67 -12.64 -7.39
C LEU A 87 8.35 -13.33 -6.06
N TYR A 88 8.28 -12.54 -4.99
CA TYR A 88 7.98 -12.97 -3.64
C TYR A 88 6.48 -12.78 -3.36
N GLY A 89 5.85 -13.71 -2.64
CA GLY A 89 4.45 -13.58 -2.21
C GLY A 89 4.15 -14.27 -0.89
N ASP A 90 2.88 -14.58 -0.65
CA ASP A 90 2.37 -15.21 0.58
C ASP A 90 2.98 -16.60 0.86
N ALA A 91 3.32 -17.33 -0.21
CA ALA A 91 3.93 -18.66 -0.11
C ALA A 91 5.41 -18.65 0.32
N ASP A 92 6.07 -17.49 0.26
CA ASP A 92 7.48 -17.35 0.63
C ASP A 92 7.64 -17.00 2.12
N ALA A 93 8.67 -17.53 2.78
CA ALA A 93 9.00 -17.16 4.16
C ALA A 93 10.01 -16.01 4.18
N ALA A 94 9.82 -15.00 5.04
CA ALA A 94 10.77 -13.88 5.18
C ALA A 94 12.23 -14.30 5.46
N ALA A 95 12.44 -15.51 6.02
CA ALA A 95 13.77 -16.07 6.26
C ALA A 95 14.57 -16.39 4.97
N VAL A 96 13.92 -16.43 3.80
CA VAL A 96 14.61 -16.65 2.51
C VAL A 96 15.20 -15.37 1.92
N ILE A 97 14.99 -14.23 2.57
CA ILE A 97 15.46 -12.92 2.10
C ILE A 97 16.90 -12.69 2.54
N GLU A 98 17.79 -12.56 1.56
CA GLU A 98 19.17 -12.19 1.79
C GLU A 98 19.34 -10.68 1.58
N PHE A 99 19.66 -9.95 2.66
CA PHE A 99 19.92 -8.51 2.59
C PHE A 99 21.37 -8.26 2.15
N PRO A 100 21.61 -7.39 1.15
CA PRO A 100 22.96 -6.98 0.76
C PRO A 100 23.79 -6.50 1.95
N ALA A 101 25.04 -6.95 2.04
CA ALA A 101 25.96 -6.55 3.11
C ALA A 101 26.27 -5.04 3.14
N ALA A 102 25.96 -4.32 2.07
CA ALA A 102 26.08 -2.87 1.99
C ALA A 102 24.99 -2.12 2.78
N LEU A 103 23.83 -2.74 3.02
CA LEU A 103 22.78 -2.15 3.85
C LEU A 103 23.18 -2.25 5.33
N VAL A 104 23.27 -1.11 6.00
CA VAL A 104 23.68 -1.03 7.40
C VAL A 104 22.87 0.03 8.16
N GLY A 105 22.84 -0.08 9.49
CA GLY A 105 22.14 0.88 10.36
C GLY A 105 20.67 1.06 9.98
N ASP A 106 20.22 2.31 10.00
CA ASP A 106 18.83 2.70 9.73
C ASP A 106 18.35 2.24 8.34
N GLU A 107 19.23 2.16 7.34
CA GLU A 107 18.87 1.68 6.00
C GLU A 107 18.48 0.20 6.03
N LEU A 108 19.26 -0.62 6.76
CA LEU A 108 18.93 -2.03 6.93
C LEU A 108 17.65 -2.23 7.73
N GLU A 109 17.42 -1.43 8.78
CA GLU A 109 16.18 -1.48 9.57
C GLU A 109 14.96 -1.09 8.74
N HIS A 110 15.08 -0.02 7.94
CA HIS A 110 14.05 0.39 7.00
C HIS A 110 13.74 -0.71 5.98
N MET A 111 14.76 -1.32 5.38
CA MET A 111 14.57 -2.39 4.40
C MET A 111 13.95 -3.64 5.02
N ARG A 112 14.30 -4.00 6.26
CA ARG A 112 13.63 -5.08 6.99
C ARG A 112 12.15 -4.77 7.23
N SER A 113 11.84 -3.58 7.73
CA SER A 113 10.46 -3.15 7.94
C SER A 113 9.66 -3.13 6.64
N TRP A 114 10.25 -2.66 5.54
CA TRP A 114 9.62 -2.70 4.22
C TRP A 114 9.35 -4.15 3.78
N VAL A 115 10.32 -5.06 3.87
CA VAL A 115 10.11 -6.48 3.51
C VAL A 115 9.00 -7.12 4.36
N ASP A 116 8.98 -6.87 5.68
CA ASP A 116 7.93 -7.38 6.58
C ASP A 116 6.55 -6.85 6.16
N MET A 117 6.45 -5.56 5.85
CA MET A 117 5.23 -4.95 5.33
C MET A 117 4.75 -5.62 4.05
N GLN A 118 5.65 -5.89 3.10
CA GLN A 118 5.31 -6.53 1.83
C GLN A 118 4.73 -7.94 2.01
N PHE A 119 5.27 -8.73 2.94
CA PHE A 119 4.73 -10.05 3.27
C PHE A 119 3.35 -9.98 3.91
N LEU A 120 3.14 -9.04 4.85
CA LEU A 120 1.82 -8.83 5.47
C LEU A 120 0.78 -8.39 4.44
N VAL A 121 1.17 -7.55 3.47
CA VAL A 121 0.28 -7.17 2.36
C VAL A 121 -0.03 -8.37 1.47
N ALA A 122 0.97 -9.21 1.16
CA ALA A 122 0.76 -10.42 0.36
C ALA A 122 -0.22 -11.40 1.03
N GLU A 123 -0.10 -11.59 2.35
CA GLU A 123 -1.03 -12.39 3.15
C GLU A 123 -2.45 -11.82 3.08
N CYS A 124 -2.64 -10.52 3.38
CA CYS A 124 -3.95 -9.86 3.31
C CYS A 124 -4.59 -9.95 1.92
N MET A 125 -3.79 -9.77 0.86
CA MET A 125 -4.27 -9.86 -0.52
C MET A 125 -4.74 -11.30 -0.84
N THR A 126 -4.00 -12.30 -0.38
CA THR A 126 -4.35 -13.71 -0.53
C THR A 126 -5.64 -14.05 0.22
N GLU A 127 -5.80 -13.56 1.45
CA GLU A 127 -7.05 -13.69 2.22
C GLU A 127 -8.24 -13.01 1.52
N SER A 128 -7.98 -11.94 0.79
CA SER A 128 -8.96 -11.21 -0.03
C SER A 128 -9.22 -11.88 -1.40
N GLY A 129 -8.55 -13.00 -1.71
CA GLY A 129 -8.72 -13.76 -2.94
C GLY A 129 -7.96 -13.19 -4.15
N HIS A 130 -6.93 -12.38 -3.91
CA HIS A 130 -6.11 -11.76 -4.96
C HIS A 130 -4.65 -12.16 -4.82
N ASP A 131 -4.01 -12.53 -5.94
CA ASP A 131 -2.56 -12.75 -5.96
C ASP A 131 -1.83 -11.41 -5.84
N TYR A 132 -0.82 -11.35 -4.98
CA TYR A 132 0.06 -10.21 -4.83
C TYR A 132 1.49 -10.70 -4.76
N THR A 133 2.34 -10.13 -5.62
CA THR A 133 3.78 -10.38 -5.59
C THR A 133 4.57 -9.09 -5.57
N PHE A 134 5.76 -9.17 -5.00
CA PHE A 134 6.69 -8.05 -4.95
C PHE A 134 8.11 -8.48 -5.33
N GLN A 135 8.92 -7.49 -5.69
CA GLN A 135 10.35 -7.67 -6.00
C GLN A 135 11.18 -6.85 -5.03
N LEU A 136 12.22 -7.48 -4.50
CA LEU A 136 13.21 -6.81 -3.68
C LEU A 136 13.96 -5.76 -4.51
N PRO A 137 14.11 -4.52 -4.03
CA PRO A 137 14.66 -3.43 -4.84
C PRO A 137 16.09 -3.70 -5.33
N TRP A 138 16.89 -4.48 -4.61
CA TRP A 138 18.25 -4.86 -5.01
C TRP A 138 18.32 -6.06 -5.96
N GLU A 139 17.21 -6.75 -6.24
CA GLU A 139 17.15 -7.88 -7.18
C GLU A 139 16.51 -7.51 -8.52
N ARG A 140 15.94 -6.30 -8.63
CA ARG A 140 15.22 -5.86 -9.83
C ARG A 140 16.15 -5.78 -11.04
N SER A 141 15.63 -6.23 -12.18
CA SER A 141 16.25 -5.98 -13.48
C SER A 141 16.22 -4.47 -13.77
N PRO A 142 17.25 -3.91 -14.42
CA PRO A 142 17.22 -2.52 -14.90
C PRO A 142 16.06 -2.21 -15.85
N GLU A 143 15.52 -3.24 -16.51
CA GLU A 143 14.38 -3.19 -17.41
C GLU A 143 13.03 -3.31 -16.68
N SER A 144 13.02 -3.73 -15.41
CA SER A 144 11.83 -3.79 -14.57
C SER A 144 11.52 -2.41 -13.97
N HIS A 145 10.38 -1.84 -14.34
CA HIS A 145 9.88 -0.59 -13.78
C HIS A 145 9.15 -0.74 -12.43
N GLY A 146 9.14 -1.94 -11.84
CA GLY A 146 8.50 -2.22 -10.56
C GLY A 146 7.80 -3.58 -10.52
N SER A 147 7.32 -3.97 -9.34
CA SER A 147 6.44 -5.12 -9.18
C SER A 147 5.20 -4.96 -10.04
N GLY A 148 4.70 -6.06 -10.61
CA GLY A 148 3.47 -6.10 -11.41
C GLY A 148 2.24 -5.72 -10.56
N LEU A 149 2.08 -4.42 -10.32
CA LEU A 149 0.93 -3.88 -9.60
C LEU A 149 -0.36 -4.32 -10.31
N PRO A 150 -1.44 -4.58 -9.55
CA PRO A 150 -2.74 -4.81 -10.14
C PRO A 150 -3.16 -3.66 -11.07
N GLU A 151 -4.02 -3.95 -12.03
CA GLU A 151 -4.60 -2.92 -12.90
C GLU A 151 -5.34 -1.87 -12.05
N ALA A 152 -4.98 -0.60 -12.24
CA ALA A 152 -5.56 0.51 -11.49
C ALA A 152 -7.09 0.56 -11.62
N GLY A 153 -7.78 0.64 -10.49
CA GLY A 153 -9.25 0.66 -10.42
C GLY A 153 -9.93 -0.71 -10.53
N GLY A 154 -9.19 -1.79 -10.77
CA GLY A 154 -9.71 -3.16 -10.72
C GLY A 154 -9.94 -3.66 -9.29
N ALA A 155 -10.58 -4.83 -9.15
CA ALA A 155 -10.89 -5.42 -7.84
C ALA A 155 -9.63 -5.64 -6.97
N ALA A 156 -8.56 -6.18 -7.57
CA ALA A 156 -7.28 -6.36 -6.87
C ALA A 156 -6.61 -5.04 -6.49
N TRP A 157 -6.78 -3.98 -7.29
CA TRP A 157 -6.29 -2.65 -6.93
C TRP A 157 -7.05 -2.06 -5.74
N ILE A 158 -8.38 -2.19 -5.73
CA ILE A 158 -9.22 -1.74 -4.61
C ILE A 158 -8.92 -2.57 -3.36
N ALA A 159 -8.67 -3.87 -3.48
CA ALA A 159 -8.23 -4.68 -2.34
C ALA A 159 -6.88 -4.20 -1.79
N LEU A 160 -5.93 -3.85 -2.68
CA LEU A 160 -4.60 -3.42 -2.29
C LEU A 160 -4.59 -2.02 -1.66
N TYR A 161 -5.20 -1.04 -2.31
CA TYR A 161 -5.10 0.38 -1.96
C TYR A 161 -6.38 1.01 -1.44
N GLY A 162 -7.50 0.28 -1.50
CA GLY A 162 -8.80 0.79 -1.10
C GLY A 162 -9.55 1.54 -2.20
N ASP A 163 -10.70 2.08 -1.81
CA ASP A 163 -11.57 2.89 -2.68
C ASP A 163 -11.52 4.39 -2.35
N ASP A 164 -10.66 4.77 -1.40
CA ASP A 164 -10.65 6.12 -0.84
C ASP A 164 -9.81 7.09 -1.69
N ALA A 165 -10.47 7.74 -2.65
CA ALA A 165 -9.86 8.78 -3.47
C ALA A 165 -10.12 10.20 -2.93
N ASP A 166 -11.13 10.38 -2.05
CA ASP A 166 -11.67 11.70 -1.70
C ASP A 166 -11.95 11.82 -0.19
N GLY A 167 -11.02 12.39 0.58
CA GLY A 167 -11.23 12.67 2.01
C GLY A 167 -9.94 12.71 2.84
N PRO A 168 -10.05 12.94 4.16
CA PRO A 168 -8.96 12.66 5.09
C PRO A 168 -8.59 11.18 5.04
N TYR A 169 -7.30 10.86 5.17
CA TYR A 169 -6.82 9.47 5.18
C TYR A 169 -7.52 8.64 6.26
N ASP A 170 -8.12 7.51 5.85
CA ASP A 170 -8.72 6.50 6.71
C ASP A 170 -8.12 5.13 6.35
N TRP A 171 -7.30 4.58 7.25
CA TRP A 171 -6.64 3.29 7.03
C TRP A 171 -7.65 2.14 6.85
N THR A 172 -8.86 2.26 7.39
CA THR A 172 -9.91 1.23 7.26
C THR A 172 -10.47 1.16 5.84
N ARG A 173 -10.27 2.21 5.04
CA ARG A 173 -10.71 2.33 3.66
C ARG A 173 -9.57 2.25 2.65
N ALA A 174 -8.32 2.18 3.12
CA ALA A 174 -7.11 2.17 2.30
C ALA A 174 -6.60 0.75 1.94
N GLY A 175 -7.50 -0.24 1.94
CA GLY A 175 -7.22 -1.62 1.54
C GLY A 175 -6.19 -2.33 2.43
N CYS A 176 -5.62 -3.41 1.90
CA CYS A 176 -4.59 -4.20 2.59
C CYS A 176 -3.37 -3.36 2.94
N HIS A 177 -2.92 -2.48 2.04
CA HIS A 177 -1.76 -1.64 2.29
C HIS A 177 -2.00 -0.70 3.49
N GLY A 178 -3.14 0.00 3.51
CA GLY A 178 -3.47 0.90 4.62
C GLY A 178 -3.65 0.19 5.96
N ALA A 179 -4.33 -0.96 5.96
CA ALA A 179 -4.52 -1.78 7.15
C ALA A 179 -3.19 -2.27 7.73
N VAL A 180 -2.27 -2.75 6.88
CA VAL A 180 -0.94 -3.20 7.32
C VAL A 180 -0.11 -2.03 7.84
N VAL A 181 -0.06 -0.91 7.11
CA VAL A 181 0.67 0.29 7.54
C VAL A 181 0.18 0.78 8.90
N HIS A 182 -1.14 0.81 9.13
CA HIS A 182 -1.71 1.16 10.43
C HIS A 182 -1.33 0.14 11.52
N ALA A 183 -1.45 -1.16 11.24
CA ALA A 183 -1.10 -2.22 12.19
C ALA A 183 0.37 -2.19 12.61
N MET A 184 1.26 -1.77 11.70
CA MET A 184 2.69 -1.58 11.96
C MET A 184 3.00 -0.26 12.68
N GLY A 185 2.02 0.64 12.84
CA GLY A 185 2.20 1.97 13.46
C GLY A 185 2.88 2.99 12.54
N ASN A 186 2.80 2.80 11.22
CA ASN A 186 3.47 3.62 10.20
C ASN A 186 2.52 4.60 9.48
N ASP A 187 1.28 4.77 9.94
CA ASP A 187 0.25 5.62 9.32
C ASP A 187 0.57 7.13 9.36
N GLY A 188 1.53 7.56 10.18
CA GLY A 188 2.07 8.92 10.24
C GLY A 188 3.48 9.10 9.66
N ALA A 189 4.05 8.07 9.03
CA ALA A 189 5.33 8.19 8.34
C ALA A 189 5.12 8.90 6.99
N HIS A 190 5.78 10.04 6.77
CA HIS A 190 5.74 10.83 5.54
C HIS A 190 7.15 11.13 5.05
#